data_AF-A0A8S0UP72-F1
#
_entry.id   AF-A0A8S0UP72-F1
#
_cell.length_a   1.000
_cell.length_b   1.000
_cell.length_c   1.000
_cell.angle_alpha   90.00
_cell.angle_beta   90.00
_cell.angle_gamma   90.00
#
_symmetry.space_group_name_H-M   'P 1'
#
loop_
_entity.id
_entity.type
_entity.pdbx_description
1 polymer ?
#
loop_
_entity_poly.entity_id
_entity_poly.type
_entity_poly.pdbx_seq_one_letter_code
_entity_poly.pdbx_strand_id
1 'polypeptide(L)'
;GVSHRHLSDHLSELVEITLSDLEASKCVAIEDDYLLSPLNLGMIASYYYISCTTIESFSSSLTSKTKLKGLLEILASASEYKLLPIRPGEEELIRKVNQSPAVLL
;
A
#
# COMPACT_ATOMS: atom_id res chain seq x y z
N GLY A 1 28.76 -13.57 8.90
CA GLY A 1 30.09 -13.32 8.30
C GLY A 1 29.93 -13.15 6.81
N VAL A 2 30.73 -12.32 6.15
CA VAL A 2 30.59 -11.95 4.73
C VAL A 2 31.19 -13.00 3.78
N SER A 3 30.75 -14.26 3.87
CA SER A 3 31.11 -15.26 2.86
C SER A 3 30.09 -15.27 1.72
N HIS A 4 30.50 -15.74 0.54
CA HIS A 4 29.61 -15.89 -0.62
C HIS A 4 28.33 -16.67 -0.31
N ARG A 5 28.42 -17.70 0.55
CA ARG A 5 27.27 -18.49 0.99
C ARG A 5 26.31 -17.67 1.84
N HIS A 6 26.81 -16.96 2.86
CA HIS A 6 25.95 -16.13 3.71
C HIS A 6 25.24 -15.02 2.93
N LEU A 7 25.90 -14.45 1.91
CA LEU A 7 25.27 -13.46 1.04
C LEU A 7 24.17 -14.08 0.17
N SER A 8 24.43 -15.24 -0.43
CA SER A 8 23.43 -15.95 -1.24
C SER A 8 22.22 -16.33 -0.41
N ASP A 9 22.43 -16.94 0.76
CA ASP A 9 21.35 -17.37 1.66
C ASP A 9 20.48 -16.18 2.08
N HIS A 10 21.11 -15.04 2.41
CA HIS A 10 20.39 -13.83 2.80
C HIS A 10 19.57 -13.21 1.66
N LEU A 11 20.10 -13.17 0.44
CA LEU A 11 19.36 -12.65 -0.72
C LEU A 11 18.20 -13.57 -1.12
N SER A 12 18.39 -14.88 -1.02
CA SER A 12 17.31 -15.86 -1.21
C SER A 12 16.19 -15.66 -0.19
N GLU A 13 16.54 -15.56 1.10
CA GLU A 13 15.57 -15.28 2.17
C GLU A 13 14.83 -13.95 1.94
N LEU A 14 15.53 -12.90 1.53
CA LEU A 14 14.91 -11.60 1.23
C LEU A 14 13.89 -11.70 0.08
N VAL A 15 14.22 -12.43 -0.99
CA VAL A 15 13.32 -12.64 -2.11
C VAL A 15 12.11 -13.48 -1.69
N GLU A 16 12.32 -14.56 -0.94
CA GLU A 16 11.25 -15.41 -0.42
C GLU A 16 10.27 -14.64 0.47
N ILE A 17 10.78 -13.81 1.39
CA ILE A 17 9.95 -12.93 2.23
C ILE A 17 9.17 -11.94 1.37
N THR A 18 9.83 -11.29 0.41
CA THR A 18 9.18 -10.29 -0.45
C THR A 18 8.07 -10.91 -1.30
N LEU A 19 8.31 -12.09 -1.88
CA LEU A 19 7.31 -12.80 -2.67
C LEU A 19 6.14 -13.28 -1.80
N SER A 20 6.42 -13.76 -0.58
CA SER A 20 5.39 -14.13 0.40
C SER A 20 4.50 -12.94 0.75
N ASP A 21 5.09 -11.77 0.97
CA ASP A 21 4.34 -10.54 1.25
C ASP A 21 3.49 -10.12 0.03
N LEU A 22 4.05 -10.16 -1.18
CA LEU A 22 3.33 -9.82 -2.42
C LEU A 22 2.18 -10.79 -2.72
N GLU A 23 2.35 -12.07 -2.41
CA GLU A 23 1.29 -13.08 -2.54
C GLU A 23 0.18 -12.84 -1.51
N ALA A 24 0.53 -12.56 -0.25
CA ALA A 24 -0.43 -12.22 0.81
C ALA A 24 -1.26 -10.97 0.45
N SER A 25 -0.63 -9.95 -0.14
CA SER A 25 -1.29 -8.75 -0.68
C SER A 25 -2.05 -9.00 -2.00
N LYS A 26 -2.11 -10.24 -2.50
CA LYS A 26 -2.75 -10.65 -3.76
C LYS A 26 -2.25 -9.88 -4.99
N CYS A 27 -0.98 -9.49 -4.97
CA CYS A 27 -0.34 -8.78 -6.07
C CYS A 27 0.31 -9.75 -7.08
N VAL A 28 0.82 -10.88 -6.61
CA VAL A 28 1.43 -11.94 -7.42
C VAL A 28 0.84 -13.28 -6.98
N ALA A 29 0.74 -14.24 -7.89
CA ALA A 29 0.50 -15.64 -7.56
C ALA A 29 1.78 -16.45 -7.77
N ILE A 30 2.02 -17.41 -6.88
CA ILE A 30 3.14 -18.34 -6.95
C ILE A 30 2.59 -19.73 -7.30
N GLU A 31 2.99 -20.27 -8.43
CA GLU A 31 2.61 -21.59 -8.93
C GLU A 31 3.85 -22.51 -8.93
N ASP A 32 3.65 -23.77 -8.52
CA ASP A 32 4.71 -24.79 -8.43
C ASP A 32 5.97 -24.36 -7.64
N ASP A 33 5.84 -23.42 -6.69
CA ASP A 33 6.93 -22.82 -5.89
C ASP A 33 8.00 -22.03 -6.67
N TYR A 34 7.86 -21.84 -7.99
CA TYR A 34 8.85 -21.08 -8.79
C TYR A 34 8.27 -20.21 -9.89
N LEU A 35 7.02 -20.43 -10.32
CA LEU A 35 6.40 -19.67 -11.40
C LEU A 35 5.61 -18.49 -10.83
N LEU A 36 5.95 -17.27 -11.27
CA LEU A 36 5.30 -16.04 -10.81
C LEU A 36 4.37 -15.50 -11.89
N SER A 37 3.13 -15.19 -11.52
CA SER A 37 2.17 -14.52 -12.40
C SER A 37 1.58 -13.27 -11.72
N PRO A 38 1.47 -12.13 -12.42
CA PRO A 38 0.88 -10.93 -11.83
C PRO A 38 -0.64 -11.10 -11.68
N LEU A 39 -1.17 -10.68 -10.53
CA LEU A 39 -2.61 -10.63 -10.28
C LEU A 39 -3.17 -9.23 -10.53
N ASN A 40 -4.50 -9.11 -10.51
CA ASN A 40 -5.18 -7.84 -10.79
C ASN A 40 -4.68 -6.67 -9.92
N LEU A 41 -4.48 -6.89 -8.61
CA LEU A 41 -3.99 -5.82 -7.74
C LEU A 41 -2.54 -5.43 -8.08
N GLY A 42 -1.68 -6.41 -8.38
CA GLY A 42 -0.29 -6.16 -8.78
C GLY A 42 -0.18 -5.43 -10.12
N MET A 43 -1.04 -5.78 -11.09
CA MET A 43 -1.11 -5.09 -12.38
C MET A 43 -1.53 -3.62 -12.20
N ILE A 44 -2.55 -3.35 -11.38
CA ILE A 44 -3.00 -1.98 -11.10
C ILE A 44 -1.90 -1.19 -10.37
N ALA A 45 -1.31 -1.77 -9.33
CA ALA A 45 -0.24 -1.14 -8.55
C ALA A 45 0.96 -0.79 -9.44
N SER A 46 1.43 -1.74 -10.25
CA SER A 46 2.54 -1.51 -11.18
C SER A 46 2.22 -0.48 -12.25
N TYR A 47 1.00 -0.48 -12.78
CA TYR A 47 0.61 0.44 -13.85
C TYR A 47 0.55 1.90 -13.38
N TYR A 48 0.04 2.14 -12.18
CA TYR A 48 -0.10 3.49 -11.62
C TYR A 48 1.04 3.92 -10.70
N TYR A 49 2.06 3.07 -10.52
CA TYR A 49 3.17 3.29 -9.60
C TYR A 49 2.70 3.57 -8.16
N ILE A 50 1.78 2.73 -7.70
CA ILE A 50 1.20 2.77 -6.35
C ILE A 50 1.81 1.63 -5.54
N SER A 51 2.08 1.87 -4.25
CA SER A 51 2.60 0.86 -3.33
C SER A 51 1.65 -0.34 -3.20
N CYS A 52 2.22 -1.55 -3.11
CA CYS A 52 1.45 -2.78 -2.86
C CYS A 52 0.68 -2.69 -1.52
N THR A 53 1.26 -2.04 -0.50
CA THR A 53 0.56 -1.80 0.77
C THR A 53 -0.68 -0.90 0.61
N THR A 54 -0.61 0.10 -0.26
CA THR A 54 -1.75 0.98 -0.53
C THR A 54 -2.85 0.23 -1.27
N ILE A 55 -2.51 -0.55 -2.31
CA ILE A 55 -3.52 -1.30 -3.06
C ILE A 55 -4.16 -2.41 -2.22
N GLU A 56 -3.41 -3.05 -1.34
CA GLU A 56 -3.91 -4.02 -0.36
C GLU A 56 -4.91 -3.35 0.60
N SER A 57 -4.55 -2.20 1.17
CA SER A 57 -5.43 -1.44 2.06
C SER A 57 -6.71 -1.01 1.35
N PHE A 58 -6.61 -0.61 0.08
CA PHE A 58 -7.77 -0.26 -0.75
C PHE A 58 -8.65 -1.47 -0.99
N SER A 59 -8.06 -2.60 -1.37
CA SER A 59 -8.80 -3.85 -1.62
C SER A 59 -9.54 -4.35 -0.37
N SER A 60 -8.97 -4.15 0.81
CA SER A 60 -9.60 -4.54 2.09
C SER A 60 -10.66 -3.55 2.57
N SER A 61 -10.58 -2.28 2.17
CA SER A 61 -11.49 -1.21 2.66
C SER A 61 -12.64 -0.90 1.70
N LEU A 62 -12.45 -1.10 0.39
CA LEU A 62 -13.46 -0.82 -0.62
C LEU A 62 -14.54 -1.91 -0.63
N THR A 63 -15.80 -1.48 -0.63
CA THR A 63 -16.96 -2.35 -0.79
C THR A 63 -17.90 -1.76 -1.83
N SER A 64 -18.85 -2.56 -2.34
CA SER A 64 -19.89 -2.09 -3.24
C SER A 64 -20.82 -1.02 -2.65
N LYS A 65 -20.75 -0.78 -1.32
CA LYS A 65 -21.56 0.22 -0.60
C LYS A 65 -20.78 1.48 -0.25
N THR A 66 -19.47 1.53 -0.52
CA THR A 66 -18.63 2.68 -0.19
C THR A 66 -19.10 3.90 -0.99
N LYS A 67 -19.44 4.98 -0.28
CA LYS A 67 -19.88 6.26 -0.85
C LYS A 67 -18.71 7.25 -0.96
N LEU A 68 -18.92 8.38 -1.62
CA LEU A 68 -17.90 9.40 -1.87
C LEU A 68 -17.05 9.75 -0.62
N LYS A 69 -17.69 10.02 0.52
CA LYS A 69 -16.98 10.28 1.78
C LYS A 69 -16.03 9.15 2.18
N GLY A 70 -16.50 7.90 2.13
CA GLY A 70 -15.67 6.73 2.45
C GLY A 70 -14.57 6.50 1.40
N LEU A 71 -14.82 6.81 0.13
CA LEU A 71 -13.79 6.77 -0.91
C LEU A 71 -12.67 7.77 -0.62
N LEU A 72 -13.01 8.99 -0.21
CA LEU A 72 -12.03 10.01 0.17
C LEU A 72 -11.23 9.60 1.40
N GLU A 73 -11.87 9.01 2.41
CA GLU A 73 -11.20 8.48 3.60
C GLU A 73 -10.20 7.37 3.24
N ILE A 74 -10.60 6.42 2.40
CA ILE A 74 -9.72 5.34 1.91
C ILE A 74 -8.57 5.91 1.08
N LEU A 75 -8.85 6.84 0.16
CA LEU A 75 -7.82 7.48 -0.65
C LEU A 75 -6.81 8.21 0.24
N ALA A 76 -7.28 8.98 1.22
CA ALA A 76 -6.43 9.73 2.13
C ALA A 76 -5.56 8.84 3.05
N SER A 77 -5.89 7.56 3.21
CA SER A 77 -5.07 6.60 3.97
C SER A 77 -3.93 5.97 3.16
N ALA A 78 -3.72 6.38 1.91
CA ALA A 78 -2.66 5.87 1.05
C ALA A 78 -1.27 6.09 1.66
N SER A 79 -0.38 5.09 1.55
CA SER A 79 0.97 5.10 2.13
C SER A 79 1.84 6.22 1.55
N GLU A 80 1.57 6.61 0.30
CA GLU A 80 2.21 7.69 -0.44
C GLU A 80 2.10 9.04 0.28
N TYR A 81 1.03 9.24 1.04
CA TYR A 81 0.80 10.48 1.78
C TYR A 81 1.52 10.55 3.13
N LYS A 82 2.17 9.46 3.57
CA LYS A 82 2.93 9.43 4.83
C LYS A 82 4.12 10.41 4.84
N LEU A 83 4.63 10.76 3.66
CA LEU A 83 5.75 11.70 3.51
C LEU A 83 5.31 13.17 3.50
N LEU A 84 4.00 13.47 3.52
CA LEU A 84 3.52 14.84 3.60
C LEU A 84 3.89 15.44 4.97
N PRO A 85 4.65 16.54 5.01
CA PRO A 85 5.04 17.13 6.27
C PRO A 85 3.86 17.86 6.91
N ILE A 86 3.76 17.77 8.24
CA ILE A 86 2.93 18.67 9.05
C ILE A 86 3.86 19.76 9.59
N ARG A 87 3.62 21.01 9.21
CA ARG A 87 4.43 22.14 9.69
C ARG A 87 3.99 22.57 11.09
N PRO A 88 4.88 23.17 11.90
CA PRO A 88 4.52 23.70 13.20
C PRO A 88 3.32 24.67 13.11
N GLY A 89 2.28 24.40 13.90
CA GLY A 89 1.06 25.21 13.94
C GLY A 89 -0.03 24.83 12.94
N GLU A 90 0.21 23.89 12.01
CA GLU A 90 -0.82 23.44 11.05
C GLU A 90 -1.90 22.56 11.71
N GLU A 91 -1.60 21.91 12.84
CA GLU A 91 -2.52 21.01 13.56
C GLU A 91 -3.84 21.70 13.93
N GLU A 92 -3.75 22.94 14.44
CA GLU A 92 -4.93 23.71 14.85
C GLU A 92 -5.70 24.25 13.64
N LEU A 93 -5.01 24.58 12.54
CA LEU A 93 -5.64 24.99 11.29
C LEU A 93 -6.39 23.81 10.66
N ILE A 94 -5.78 22.63 10.60
CA ILE A 94 -6.41 21.40 10.09
C ILE A 94 -7.64 21.05 10.93
N ARG A 95 -7.55 21.15 12.26
CA ARG A 95 -8.70 20.93 13.16
C ARG A 95 -9.86 21.87 12.84
N LYS A 96 -9.59 23.16 12.63
CA LYS A 96 -10.62 24.15 12.25
C LYS A 96 -11.24 23.86 10.89
N VAL A 97 -10.44 23.46 9.90
CA VAL A 97 -10.93 23.07 8.57
C VAL A 97 -11.84 21.85 8.66
N ASN A 98 -11.47 20.83 9.44
CA ASN A 98 -12.27 19.62 9.61
C ASN A 98 -13.61 19.87 10.34
N GLN A 99 -13.68 20.93 11.15
CA GLN A 99 -14.92 21.37 11.82
C GLN A 99 -15.81 22.27 10.94
N SER A 100 -15.31 22.72 9.79
CA SER A 100 -16.05 23.61 8.90
C SER A 100 -17.03 22.81 8.02
N PRO A 101 -18.33 23.15 8.01
CA PRO A 101 -19.33 22.42 7.24
C PRO A 101 -19.16 22.49 5.71
N ALA A 102 -18.26 23.35 5.21
CA ALA A 102 -17.99 23.52 3.77
C ALA A 102 -17.12 22.42 3.14
N VAL A 103 -16.44 21.59 3.95
CA VAL A 103 -15.48 20.57 3.47
C VAL A 103 -16.10 19.17 3.35
N LEU A 104 -17.34 18.98 3.80
CA LEU A 104 -18.05 17.70 3.77
C LEU A 104 -18.74 17.37 2.43
N LEU A 105 -18.37 18.06 1.34
CA LEU A 105 -18.86 17.78 -0.02
C LEU A 105 -18.30 16.47 -0.57
#